data_AF-A0A7S2X8B4-F1
#
_entry.id   AF-A0A7S2X8B4-F1
#
_cell.length_a   1.000
_cell.length_b   1.000
_cell.length_c   1.000
_cell.angle_alpha   90.00
_cell.angle_beta   90.00
_cell.angle_gamma   90.00
#
_symmetry.space_group_name_H-M   'P 1'
#
loop_
_entity.id
_entity.type
_entity.pdbx_description
1 polymer ?
#
loop_
_entity_poly.entity_id
_entity_poly.type
_entity_poly.pdbx_seq_one_letter_code
_entity_poly.pdbx_strand_id
1 'polypeptide(L)'
;IPGSRRSLKQVLVCSVARHLGVHLVDCNMFSILTPSERQTTRNLVACLREAVKCKPAVVHLRRINAIAEHAQANQQQEGQLLASLVRDLAKNLREGEANDQGRRYPVLLVASCES
;
A
#
# COMPACT_ATOMS: atom_id res chain seq x y z
N ILE A 1 3.81 -5.71 9.00
CA ILE A 1 4.75 -6.85 9.09
C ILE A 1 6.17 -6.32 9.25
N PRO A 2 6.65 -6.16 10.49
CA PRO A 2 8.04 -5.86 10.79
C PRO A 2 8.95 -7.08 10.52
N GLY A 3 10.26 -6.86 10.50
CA GLY A 3 11.26 -7.91 10.32
C GLY A 3 12.40 -7.49 9.40
N SER A 4 13.51 -8.23 9.45
CA SER A 4 14.70 -7.94 8.64
C SER A 4 14.45 -8.05 7.13
N ARG A 5 15.34 -7.48 6.32
CA ARG A 5 15.31 -7.68 4.87
C ARG A 5 15.50 -9.18 4.56
N ARG A 6 14.81 -9.69 3.53
CA ARG A 6 14.78 -11.13 3.13
C ARG A 6 14.17 -12.09 4.17
N SER A 7 13.45 -11.62 5.18
CA SER A 7 12.64 -12.45 6.10
C SER A 7 11.37 -13.07 5.50
N LEU A 8 11.31 -13.22 4.17
CA LEU A 8 10.21 -13.86 3.44
C LEU A 8 8.82 -13.22 3.64
N LYS A 9 8.72 -11.98 4.13
CA LYS A 9 7.46 -11.25 4.34
C LYS A 9 6.55 -11.22 3.10
N GLN A 10 7.14 -11.04 1.91
CA GLN A 10 6.40 -11.08 0.64
C GLN A 10 5.86 -12.48 0.33
N VAL A 11 6.65 -13.52 0.59
CA VAL A 11 6.23 -14.91 0.40
C VAL A 11 5.08 -15.26 1.34
N LEU A 12 5.15 -14.80 2.60
CA LEU A 12 4.06 -14.96 3.57
C LEU A 12 2.76 -14.31 3.09
N VAL A 13 2.81 -13.04 2.67
CA VAL A 13 1.62 -12.34 2.16
C VAL A 13 1.06 -13.02 0.91
N CYS A 14 1.93 -13.47 0.00
CA CYS A 14 1.51 -14.19 -1.20
C CYS A 14 0.89 -15.55 -0.88
N SER A 15 1.46 -16.29 0.06
CA SER A 15 0.92 -17.57 0.52
C SER A 15 -0.47 -17.40 1.15
N VAL A 16 -0.65 -16.38 2.00
CA VAL A 16 -1.95 -16.06 2.61
C VAL A 16 -2.98 -15.64 1.55
N ALA A 17 -2.61 -14.74 0.62
CA ALA A 17 -3.53 -14.30 -0.44
C ALA A 17 -3.99 -15.49 -1.32
N ARG A 18 -3.06 -16.37 -1.70
CA ARG A 18 -3.37 -17.60 -2.44
C ARG A 18 -4.28 -18.55 -1.65
N HIS A 19 -3.97 -18.76 -0.37
CA HIS A 19 -4.77 -19.63 0.49
C HIS A 19 -6.21 -19.13 0.66
N LEU A 20 -6.39 -17.80 0.75
CA LEU A 20 -7.70 -17.16 0.82
C LEU A 20 -8.42 -17.05 -0.53
N GLY A 21 -7.74 -17.37 -1.64
CA GLY A 21 -8.32 -17.23 -2.99
C GLY A 21 -8.58 -15.79 -3.41
N VAL A 22 -7.81 -14.83 -2.89
CA VAL A 22 -7.96 -13.39 -3.16
C VAL A 22 -6.85 -12.86 -4.05
N HIS A 23 -7.11 -11.79 -4.78
CA HIS A 23 -6.10 -11.13 -5.61
C HIS A 23 -5.00 -10.52 -4.74
N LEU A 24 -3.76 -10.50 -5.25
CA LEU A 24 -2.64 -9.80 -4.59
C LEU A 24 -2.15 -8.67 -5.49
N VAL A 25 -2.19 -7.45 -4.98
CA VAL A 25 -1.59 -6.27 -5.60
C VAL A 25 -0.34 -5.91 -4.80
N ASP A 26 0.83 -6.20 -5.36
CA ASP A 26 2.12 -5.95 -4.72
C ASP A 26 2.69 -4.59 -5.14
N CYS A 27 2.78 -3.66 -4.18
CA CYS A 27 3.22 -2.29 -4.40
C CYS A 27 4.51 -2.00 -3.65
N ASN A 28 5.61 -1.89 -4.40
CA ASN A 28 6.91 -1.52 -3.86
C ASN A 28 7.02 0.00 -3.67
N MET A 29 7.14 0.47 -2.43
CA MET A 29 7.22 1.90 -2.14
C MET A 29 8.46 2.55 -2.73
N PHE A 30 9.57 1.83 -2.84
CA PHE A 30 10.76 2.37 -3.51
C PHE A 30 10.53 2.68 -5.00
N SER A 31 9.66 1.93 -5.66
CA SER A 31 9.32 2.16 -7.08
C SER A 31 8.22 3.20 -7.26
N ILE A 32 7.36 3.38 -6.25
CA ILE A 32 6.26 4.34 -6.27
C ILE A 32 6.74 5.75 -5.91
N LEU A 33 7.68 5.85 -4.97
CA LEU A 33 8.31 7.10 -4.55
C LEU A 33 9.19 7.63 -5.68
N THR A 34 8.89 8.84 -6.12
CA THR A 34 9.63 9.57 -7.14
C THR A 34 9.98 10.95 -6.61
N PRO A 35 10.98 11.66 -7.17
CA PRO A 35 11.29 13.03 -6.78
C PRO A 35 10.14 14.02 -6.97
N SER A 36 9.10 13.66 -7.72
CA SER A 36 7.90 14.50 -7.88
C SER A 36 6.76 13.95 -7.02
N GLU A 37 6.32 14.73 -6.04
CA GLU A 37 5.16 14.38 -5.20
C GLU A 37 3.92 14.05 -6.04
N ARG A 38 3.64 14.84 -7.07
CA ARG A 38 2.50 14.64 -7.97
C ARG A 38 2.56 13.28 -8.66
N GLN A 39 3.74 12.84 -9.08
CA GLN A 39 3.91 11.55 -9.73
C GLN A 39 3.81 10.40 -8.72
N THR A 40 4.41 10.56 -7.54
CA THR A 40 4.28 9.61 -6.44
C THR A 40 2.82 9.36 -6.06
N THR A 41 2.04 10.44 -5.90
CA THR A 41 0.61 10.37 -5.62
C THR A 41 -0.16 9.65 -6.72
N ARG A 42 0.10 9.96 -7.98
CA ARG A 42 -0.53 9.27 -9.13
C ARG A 42 -0.22 7.78 -9.14
N ASN A 43 1.03 7.40 -8.90
CA ASN A 43 1.47 6.01 -8.85
C ASN A 43 0.76 5.24 -7.73
N LEU A 44 0.67 5.85 -6.54
CA LEU A 44 0.01 5.24 -5.39
C LEU A 44 -1.50 5.09 -5.62
N VAL A 45 -2.17 6.11 -6.15
CA VAL A 45 -3.59 6.06 -6.50
C VAL A 45 -3.86 4.99 -7.56
N ALA A 46 -3.00 4.87 -8.57
CA ALA A 46 -3.12 3.83 -9.60
C ALA A 46 -3.02 2.42 -8.98
N CYS A 47 -2.02 2.17 -8.12
CA CYS A 47 -1.89 0.91 -7.38
C CYS A 47 -3.18 0.54 -6.63
N LEU A 48 -3.75 1.48 -5.89
CA LEU A 48 -4.97 1.22 -5.10
C LEU A 48 -6.22 1.07 -5.97
N ARG A 49 -6.33 1.81 -7.08
CA ARG A 49 -7.43 1.66 -8.03
C ARG A 49 -7.46 0.27 -8.66
N GLU A 50 -6.31 -0.29 -9.01
CA GLU A 50 -6.25 -1.67 -9.53
C GLU A 50 -6.72 -2.69 -8.47
N ALA A 51 -6.35 -2.49 -7.20
CA ALA A 51 -6.85 -3.34 -6.12
C ALA A 51 -8.37 -3.29 -5.94
N VAL A 52 -8.97 -2.11 -6.07
CA VAL A 52 -10.42 -1.92 -6.01
C VAL A 52 -11.14 -2.59 -7.18
N LYS A 53 -10.54 -2.65 -8.38
CA LYS A 53 -11.11 -3.36 -9.53
C LYS A 53 -11.08 -4.88 -9.37
N CYS A 54 -10.11 -5.40 -8.64
CA CYS A 54 -9.87 -6.83 -8.47
C CYS A 54 -10.39 -7.36 -7.11
N LYS A 55 -11.48 -6.81 -6.57
CA LYS A 55 -12.05 -7.28 -5.30
C LYS A 55 -12.53 -8.75 -5.39
N PRO A 56 -12.30 -9.59 -4.36
CA PRO A 56 -11.55 -9.33 -3.13
C PRO A 56 -10.03 -9.33 -3.35
N ALA A 57 -9.31 -8.39 -2.73
CA ALA A 57 -7.88 -8.20 -2.94
C ALA A 57 -7.10 -7.91 -1.65
N VAL A 58 -5.82 -8.25 -1.65
CA VAL A 58 -4.81 -7.83 -0.67
C VAL A 58 -3.86 -6.87 -1.38
N VAL A 59 -3.67 -5.67 -0.83
CA VAL A 59 -2.64 -4.73 -1.25
C VAL A 59 -1.44 -4.87 -0.32
N HIS A 60 -0.30 -5.27 -0.86
CA HIS A 60 0.95 -5.36 -0.10
C HIS A 60 1.82 -4.12 -0.35
N LEU A 61 1.91 -3.22 0.63
CA LEU A 61 2.86 -2.11 0.63
C LEU A 61 4.23 -2.60 1.12
N ARG A 62 5.16 -2.84 0.20
CA ARG A 62 6.54 -3.24 0.50
C ARG A 62 7.44 -2.06 0.80
N ARG A 63 8.32 -2.24 1.79
CA ARG A 63 9.33 -1.25 2.21
C ARG A 63 8.71 0.09 2.59
N ILE A 64 7.70 0.08 3.46
CA ILE A 64 7.01 1.32 3.86
C ILE A 64 7.93 2.33 4.56
N ASN A 65 9.04 1.86 5.15
CA ASN A 65 10.13 2.70 5.68
C ASN A 65 10.77 3.60 4.61
N ALA A 66 10.68 3.24 3.32
CA ALA A 66 11.16 4.08 2.23
C ALA A 66 10.49 5.47 2.21
N ILE A 67 9.28 5.60 2.77
CA ILE A 67 8.61 6.91 2.91
C ILE A 67 9.40 7.83 3.85
N ALA A 68 9.87 7.30 4.98
CA ALA A 68 10.69 8.05 5.94
C ALA A 68 12.09 8.34 5.38
N GLU A 69 12.71 7.38 4.68
CA GLU A 69 13.99 7.58 3.99
C GLU A 69 13.88 8.69 2.92
N HIS A 70 12.80 8.69 2.14
CA HIS A 70 12.54 9.71 1.12
C HIS A 70 12.27 11.10 1.73
N ALA A 71 11.57 11.15 2.86
CA ALA A 71 11.34 12.37 3.62
C ALA A 71 12.63 13.03 4.11
N GLN A 72 13.61 12.22 4.53
CA GLN A 72 14.90 12.72 4.98
C GLN A 72 15.73 13.27 3.81
N ALA A 73 15.62 12.65 2.63
CA ALA A 73 16.34 13.05 1.43
C ALA A 73 15.78 14.33 0.78
N ASN A 74 14.47 14.54 0.78
CA ASN A 74 13.79 15.58 -0.02
C ASN A 74 13.12 16.70 0.81
N GLN A 75 13.68 17.03 1.98
CA GLN A 75 13.11 17.99 2.96
C GLN A 75 11.89 17.43 3.71
N GLN A 76 11.92 17.52 5.05
CA GLN A 76 10.98 16.85 5.97
C GLN A 76 9.48 17.08 5.69
N GLN A 77 9.11 18.18 5.01
CA GLN A 77 7.72 18.49 4.70
C GLN A 77 7.09 17.50 3.70
N GLU A 78 7.83 16.99 2.72
CA GLU A 78 7.31 16.03 1.73
C GLU A 78 6.96 14.66 2.37
N GLY A 79 7.71 14.25 3.39
CA GLY A 79 7.45 13.01 4.11
C GLY A 79 6.13 12.98 4.87
N GLN A 80 5.78 14.10 5.49
CA GLN A 80 4.53 14.23 6.23
C GLN A 80 3.33 14.19 5.29
N LEU A 81 3.45 14.82 4.10
CA LEU A 81 2.44 14.81 3.05
C LEU A 81 2.21 13.41 2.46
N LEU A 82 3.27 12.64 2.23
CA LEU A 82 3.14 11.26 1.76
C LEU A 82 2.51 10.34 2.81
N ALA A 83 2.86 10.52 4.08
CA ALA A 83 2.24 9.77 5.17
C ALA A 83 0.75 10.12 5.33
N SER A 84 0.35 11.40 5.19
CA SER A 84 -1.06 11.77 5.18
C SER A 84 -1.78 11.21 3.97
N LEU A 85 -1.17 11.26 2.78
CA LEU A 85 -1.74 10.69 1.56
C LEU A 85 -2.06 9.20 1.73
N VAL A 86 -1.13 8.40 2.27
CA VAL A 86 -1.37 6.96 2.52
C VAL A 86 -2.53 6.76 3.51
N ARG A 87 -2.60 7.58 4.57
CA ARG A 87 -3.70 7.53 5.55
C ARG A 87 -5.05 7.88 4.92
N ASP A 88 -5.09 8.95 4.13
CA ASP A 88 -6.31 9.42 3.47
C ASP A 88 -6.79 8.39 2.45
N LEU A 89 -5.88 7.79 1.70
CA LEU A 89 -6.22 6.71 0.77
C LEU A 89 -6.73 5.47 1.48
N ALA A 90 -6.12 5.06 2.60
CA ALA A 90 -6.63 3.95 3.40
C ALA A 90 -8.02 4.24 3.98
N LYS A 91 -8.27 5.49 4.40
CA LYS A 91 -9.58 5.95 4.87
C LYS A 91 -10.64 5.90 3.77
N ASN A 92 -10.31 6.43 2.59
CA ASN A 92 -11.21 6.43 1.43
C ASN A 92 -11.56 5.02 0.95
N LEU A 93 -10.61 4.08 1.00
CA LEU A 93 -10.88 2.67 0.71
C LEU A 93 -11.91 2.08 1.68
N ARG A 94 -11.72 2.32 2.98
CA ARG A 94 -12.64 1.84 4.03
C ARG A 94 -14.03 2.46 3.91
N GLU A 95 -14.12 3.75 3.60
CA GLU A 95 -15.40 4.44 3.40
C GLU A 95 -16.12 3.97 2.13
N GLY A 96 -15.39 3.73 1.05
CA GLY A 96 -15.93 3.15 -0.18
C GLY A 96 -16.51 1.75 0.04
N GLU A 97 -15.84 0.92 0.85
CA GLU A 97 -16.37 -0.38 1.27
C GLU A 97 -17.62 -0.28 2.13
N ALA A 98 -17.73 0.75 2.98
CA ALA A 98 -18.90 0.98 3.83
C ALA A 98 -20.13 1.39 3.01
N ASN A 99 -19.95 2.12 1.91
CA ASN A 99 -21.03 2.57 1.05
C ASN A 99 -21.53 1.52 0.04
N ASP A 100 -20.77 0.45 -0.21
CA ASP A 100 -21.24 -0.67 -1.05
C ASP A 100 -22.36 -1.45 -0.32
N GLN A 101 -23.60 -1.29 -0.76
CA GLN A 101 -24.84 -1.88 -0.19
C GLN A 101 -25.07 -3.37 -0.60
N GLY A 102 -24.07 -4.07 -1.16
CA GLY A 102 -24.16 -5.45 -1.67
C GLY A 102 -23.19 -6.45 -1.02
N ARG A 103 -22.81 -7.53 -1.73
CA ARG A 103 -21.73 -8.46 -1.33
C ARG A 103 -20.42 -7.67 -1.22
N ARG A 104 -20.06 -7.28 0.01
CA ARG A 104 -18.82 -6.57 0.32
C ARG A 104 -17.63 -7.51 0.14
N TYR A 105 -16.89 -7.31 -0.95
CA TYR A 105 -15.59 -7.95 -1.13
C TYR A 105 -14.50 -6.98 -0.68
N PRO A 106 -13.78 -7.27 0.42
CA PRO A 106 -12.85 -6.32 1.02
C PRO A 106 -11.54 -6.20 0.23
N VAL A 107 -10.89 -5.05 0.39
CA VAL A 107 -9.52 -4.75 0.02
C VAL A 107 -8.71 -4.64 1.32
N LEU A 108 -7.88 -5.65 1.60
CA LEU A 108 -7.02 -5.66 2.78
C LEU A 108 -5.69 -4.95 2.49
N LEU A 109 -5.36 -3.90 3.25
CA LEU A 109 -4.06 -3.24 3.16
C LEU A 109 -3.06 -3.88 4.14
N VAL A 110 -1.94 -4.39 3.63
CA VAL A 110 -0.86 -4.99 4.42
C VAL A 110 0.44 -4.24 4.14
N ALA A 111 1.03 -3.65 5.17
CA ALA A 111 2.34 -3.00 5.04
C ALA A 111 3.46 -3.88 5.60
N SER A 112 4.63 -3.83 4.97
CA SER A 112 5.86 -4.42 5.51
C SER A 112 6.96 -3.37 5.66
N CYS A 113 7.58 -3.34 6.83
CA CYS A 113 8.71 -2.47 7.15
C CYS A 113 9.96 -3.31 7.39
N GLU A 114 11.12 -2.75 7.05
CA GLU A 114 12.42 -3.26 7.50
C GLU A 114 12.73 -2.59 8.84
N SER A 115 13.04 -3.42 9.85
CA SER A 115 13.38 -3.03 11.23
C SER A 115 14.74 -3.56 11.57
#